data_AF-A0A0K9GT31-F1
#
_entry.id   AF-A0A0K9GT31-F1
#
_cell.length_a   1.000
_cell.length_b   1.000
_cell.length_c   1.000
_cell.angle_alpha   90.00
_cell.angle_beta   90.00
_cell.angle_gamma   90.00
#
_symmetry.space_group_name_H-M   'P 1'
#
loop_
_entity.id
_entity.type
_entity.pdbx_description
1 polymer ?
#
loop_
_entity_poly.entity_id
_entity_poly.type
_entity_poly.pdbx_seq_one_letter_code
_entity_poly.pdbx_strand_id
1 'polypeptide(L)'
;MYELVLDLDPPSEEKSSLAVKAALEIYQVLKPLGIIAFIKTSGNKGLQVHIPLPKETFTYDDTRIFTTFLGDYLKSTFPDDFTTERLKKNRHQRLYLDFGSTS
;
A
#
# COMPACT_ATOMS: atom_id res chain seq x y z
N MET A 1 -19.54 3.82 -4.48
CA MET A 1 -18.78 3.29 -3.34
C MET A 1 -17.44 4.00 -3.45
N TYR A 2 -17.00 4.69 -2.40
CA TYR A 2 -15.65 5.25 -2.42
C TYR A 2 -14.70 4.10 -2.07
N GLU A 3 -13.56 4.03 -2.74
CA GLU A 3 -12.54 3.02 -2.46
C GLU A 3 -11.21 3.70 -2.19
N LEU A 4 -10.53 3.24 -1.15
CA LEU A 4 -9.13 3.55 -0.97
C LEU A 4 -8.32 2.51 -1.74
N VAL A 5 -7.47 2.98 -2.66
CA VAL A 5 -6.61 2.14 -3.48
C VAL A 5 -5.16 2.35 -3.07
N LEU A 6 -4.44 1.25 -2.81
CA LEU A 6 -3.02 1.26 -2.51
C LEU A 6 -2.26 0.52 -3.62
N ASP A 7 -1.46 1.27 -4.37
CA ASP A 7 -0.59 0.69 -5.41
C ASP A 7 0.68 0.11 -4.79
N LEU A 8 0.95 -1.15 -5.10
CA LEU A 8 2.11 -1.91 -4.65
C LEU A 8 2.98 -2.23 -5.87
N ASP A 9 3.76 -1.24 -6.29
CA ASP A 9 4.62 -1.33 -7.47
C ASP A 9 6.04 -1.77 -7.11
N PRO A 10 6.46 -3.00 -7.47
CA PRO A 10 7.81 -3.45 -7.21
C PRO A 10 8.81 -2.70 -8.11
N PRO A 11 10.08 -2.56 -7.67
CA PRO A 11 11.09 -1.86 -8.45
C PRO A 11 11.39 -2.55 -9.79
N SER A 12 11.27 -3.87 -9.87
CA SER A 12 11.43 -4.70 -11.07
C SER A 12 10.51 -5.92 -11.03
N GLU A 13 10.36 -6.64 -12.15
CA GLU A 13 9.58 -7.89 -12.21
C GLU A 13 10.17 -9.00 -11.32
N GLU A 14 11.50 -9.09 -11.24
CA GLU A 14 12.19 -10.02 -10.34
C GLU A 14 11.88 -9.76 -8.85
N LYS A 15 11.41 -8.54 -8.52
CA LYS A 15 11.07 -8.10 -7.18
C LYS A 15 9.56 -8.08 -6.92
N SER A 16 8.73 -8.69 -7.78
CA SER A 16 7.28 -8.75 -7.60
C SER A 16 6.85 -9.44 -6.30
N SER A 17 7.69 -10.28 -5.70
CA SER A 17 7.47 -10.83 -4.36
C SER A 17 7.33 -9.77 -3.27
N LEU A 18 7.93 -8.57 -3.44
CA LEU A 18 7.76 -7.46 -2.51
C LEU A 18 6.32 -6.92 -2.52
N ALA A 19 5.66 -6.90 -3.68
CA ALA A 19 4.26 -6.48 -3.79
C ALA A 19 3.34 -7.47 -3.06
N VAL A 20 3.58 -8.77 -3.23
CA VAL A 20 2.85 -9.82 -2.51
C VAL A 20 3.08 -9.70 -1.00
N LYS A 21 4.32 -9.49 -0.57
CA LYS A 21 4.64 -9.28 0.84
C LYS A 21 3.90 -8.08 1.41
N ALA A 22 3.95 -6.92 0.76
CA ALA A 22 3.24 -5.73 1.19
C ALA A 22 1.72 -5.98 1.31
N ALA A 23 1.11 -6.64 0.33
CA ALA A 23 -0.32 -6.98 0.37
C ALA A 23 -0.69 -7.88 1.56
N LEU A 24 0.13 -8.88 1.86
CA LEU A 24 -0.08 -9.78 3.01
C LEU A 24 0.08 -9.05 4.35
N GLU A 25 1.10 -8.20 4.47
CA GLU A 25 1.31 -7.41 5.69
C GLU A 25 0.19 -6.38 5.93
N ILE A 26 -0.29 -5.73 4.86
CA ILE A 26 -1.48 -4.88 4.94
C ILE A 26 -2.68 -5.70 5.41
N TYR A 27 -2.91 -6.89 4.85
CA TYR A 27 -3.98 -7.77 5.30
C TYR A 27 -3.88 -8.11 6.80
N GLN A 28 -2.68 -8.35 7.33
CA GLN A 28 -2.50 -8.60 8.77
C GLN A 28 -2.88 -7.40 9.64
N VAL A 29 -2.66 -6.17 9.16
CA VAL A 29 -3.09 -4.95 9.87
C VAL A 29 -4.61 -4.76 9.79
N LEU A 30 -5.22 -5.04 8.63
CA LEU A 30 -6.66 -4.84 8.41
C LEU A 30 -7.54 -5.89 9.10
N LYS A 31 -7.08 -7.14 9.14
CA LYS A 31 -7.81 -8.28 9.70
C LYS A 31 -8.35 -8.06 11.12
N PRO A 32 -7.53 -7.65 12.12
CA PRO A 32 -8.03 -7.42 13.48
C PRO A 32 -8.97 -6.22 13.59
N LEU A 33 -8.91 -5.28 12.64
CA LEU A 33 -9.81 -4.12 12.58
C LEU A 33 -11.16 -4.45 11.92
N GLY A 34 -11.33 -5.67 11.41
CA GLY A 34 -12.52 -6.07 10.65
C GLY A 34 -12.65 -5.36 9.30
N ILE A 35 -11.58 -4.76 8.79
CA ILE A 35 -11.57 -4.06 7.51
C ILE A 35 -11.40 -5.06 6.38
N ILE A 36 -12.33 -5.06 5.43
CA ILE A 36 -12.26 -5.90 4.24
C ILE A 36 -11.40 -5.20 3.19
N ALA A 37 -10.52 -5.96 2.54
CA ALA A 37 -9.73 -5.51 1.40
C ALA A 37 -9.73 -6.55 0.28
N PHE A 38 -9.62 -6.08 -0.96
CA PHE A 38 -9.54 -6.90 -2.15
C PHE A 38 -8.21 -6.63 -2.87
N ILE A 39 -7.57 -7.69 -3.35
CA ILE A 39 -6.35 -7.58 -4.14
C ILE A 39 -6.69 -7.70 -5.62
N LYS A 40 -6.19 -6.76 -6.42
CA LYS A 40 -6.22 -6.82 -7.88
C LYS A 40 -4.81 -6.76 -8.45
N THR A 41 -4.60 -7.39 -9.60
CA THR A 41 -3.38 -7.18 -10.38
C THR A 41 -3.49 -5.83 -11.10
N SER A 42 -2.40 -5.06 -11.16
CA SER A 42 -2.42 -3.74 -11.84
C SER A 42 -2.36 -3.83 -13.37
N GLY A 43 -2.33 -5.04 -13.94
CA GLY A 43 -2.11 -5.29 -15.37
C GLY A 43 -0.65 -5.18 -15.81
N ASN A 44 0.27 -4.90 -14.87
CA ASN A 44 1.72 -4.90 -15.06
C ASN A 44 2.36 -5.80 -13.98
N LYS A 45 3.55 -5.44 -13.47
CA LYS A 45 4.27 -6.15 -12.41
C LYS A 45 3.72 -5.95 -10.98
N GLY A 46 2.74 -5.08 -10.78
CA GLY A 46 2.28 -4.65 -9.45
C GLY A 46 0.96 -5.27 -8.98
N LEU A 47 0.61 -4.96 -7.74
CA LEU A 47 -0.67 -5.28 -7.12
C LEU A 47 -1.37 -4.01 -6.63
N GLN A 48 -2.68 -4.07 -6.48
CA GLN A 48 -3.51 -3.01 -5.91
C GLN A 48 -4.32 -3.57 -4.74
N VAL A 49 -4.29 -2.89 -3.60
CA VAL A 49 -5.17 -3.18 -2.46
C VAL A 49 -6.34 -2.21 -2.48
N HIS A 50 -7.55 -2.73 -2.65
CA HIS A 50 -8.79 -1.96 -2.64
C HIS A 50 -9.51 -2.14 -1.31
N ILE A 51 -9.72 -1.04 -0.59
CA ILE A 51 -10.45 -1.01 0.68
C ILE A 51 -11.75 -0.23 0.45
N PRO A 52 -12.92 -0.91 0.45
CA PRO A 52 -14.21 -0.24 0.33
C PRO A 52 -14.44 0.67 1.54
N LEU A 53 -14.84 1.91 1.28
CA LEU A 53 -15.22 2.87 2.31
C LEU A 53 -16.72 3.17 2.24
N PRO A 54 -17.40 3.28 3.40
CA PRO A 54 -18.76 3.78 3.45
C PRO A 54 -18.81 5.21 2.89
N LYS A 55 -19.87 5.51 2.13
CA LYS A 55 -20.05 6.83 1.50
C LYS A 55 -20.11 7.92 2.57
N GLU A 56 -19.50 9.06 2.28
CA GLU A 56 -19.62 10.30 3.07
C GLU A 56 -19.22 10.15 4.56
N THR A 57 -18.46 9.11 4.90
CA THR A 57 -18.03 8.85 6.29
C THR A 57 -16.61 9.34 6.55
N PHE A 58 -15.74 9.26 5.54
CA PHE A 58 -14.33 9.61 5.66
C PHE A 58 -13.98 10.72 4.69
N THR A 59 -13.25 11.72 5.19
CA THR A 59 -12.65 12.76 4.37
C THR A 59 -11.38 12.24 3.69
N TYR A 60 -10.88 13.00 2.71
CA TYR A 60 -9.57 12.74 2.11
C TYR A 60 -8.47 12.68 3.19
N ASP A 61 -8.48 13.61 4.15
CA ASP A 61 -7.48 13.69 5.20
C ASP A 61 -7.52 12.47 6.13
N ASP A 62 -8.72 11.96 6.45
CA ASP A 62 -8.86 10.72 7.25
C ASP A 62 -8.22 9.53 6.55
N THR A 63 -8.49 9.38 5.25
CA THR A 63 -7.89 8.29 4.46
C THR A 63 -6.37 8.46 4.38
N ARG A 64 -5.87 9.68 4.25
CA ARG A 64 -4.44 9.99 4.20
C ARG A 64 -3.72 9.66 5.50
N ILE A 65 -4.34 9.90 6.66
CA ILE A 65 -3.78 9.52 7.96
C ILE A 65 -3.60 8.01 8.03
N PHE A 66 -4.64 7.26 7.64
CA PHE A 66 -4.62 5.81 7.66
C PHE A 66 -3.58 5.21 6.71
N THR A 67 -3.50 5.71 5.48
CA THR A 67 -2.49 5.24 4.52
C THR A 67 -1.08 5.61 4.94
N THR A 68 -0.86 6.80 5.49
CA THR A 68 0.44 7.21 6.03
C THR A 68 0.87 6.27 7.17
N PHE A 69 -0.05 5.94 8.08
CA PHE A 69 0.19 4.96 9.14
C PHE A 69 0.63 3.60 8.59
N LEU A 70 -0.07 3.06 7.58
CA LEU A 70 0.33 1.79 6.94
C LEU A 70 1.76 1.90 6.34
N GLY A 71 2.09 3.05 5.75
CA GLY A 71 3.41 3.33 5.18
C GLY A 71 4.51 3.29 6.19
N ASP A 72 4.32 4.02 7.27
CA ASP A 72 5.28 4.10 8.35
C ASP A 72 5.40 2.76 9.09
N TYR A 73 4.30 2.03 9.27
CA TYR A 73 4.32 0.69 9.84
C TYR A 73 5.16 -0.28 8.98
N LEU A 74 4.88 -0.38 7.68
CA LEU A 74 5.60 -1.28 6.79
C LEU A 74 7.09 -0.89 6.69
N LYS A 75 7.37 0.39 6.51
CA LYS A 75 8.75 0.92 6.43
C LYS A 75 9.54 0.67 7.71
N SER A 76 8.93 0.84 8.89
CA SER A 76 9.61 0.62 10.18
C SER A 76 9.79 -0.87 10.49
N THR A 77 8.82 -1.70 10.12
CA THR A 77 8.84 -3.15 10.37
C THR A 77 9.78 -3.88 9.40
N PHE A 78 9.81 -3.45 8.13
CA PHE A 78 10.62 -4.07 7.07
C PHE A 78 11.42 -3.02 6.28
N PRO A 79 12.41 -2.36 6.93
CA PRO A 79 13.15 -1.24 6.33
C PRO A 79 13.98 -1.61 5.11
N ASP A 80 14.33 -2.89 4.97
CA ASP A 80 15.10 -3.44 3.84
C ASP A 80 14.22 -3.82 2.64
N ASP A 81 12.90 -3.88 2.81
CA ASP A 81 11.95 -4.26 1.77
C ASP A 81 11.14 -3.07 1.26
N PHE A 82 10.84 -2.12 2.15
CA PHE A 82 9.91 -1.02 1.88
C PHE A 82 10.53 0.36 2.11
N THR A 83 10.06 1.34 1.35
CA THR A 83 10.51 2.73 1.49
C THR A 83 9.42 3.72 1.09
N THR A 84 9.44 4.90 1.72
CA THR A 84 8.64 6.07 1.32
C THR A 84 9.47 7.08 0.53
N GLU A 85 10.69 6.71 0.12
CA GLU A 85 11.57 7.56 -0.69
C GLU A 85 11.04 7.71 -2.12
N ARG A 86 10.75 8.96 -2.48
CA ARG A 86 10.17 9.31 -3.78
C ARG A 86 11.17 9.15 -4.92
N LEU A 87 12.45 9.45 -4.70
CA LEU A 87 13.47 9.36 -5.73
C LEU A 87 13.86 7.90 -5.99
N LYS A 88 13.52 7.37 -7.19
CA LYS A 88 13.82 5.98 -7.58
C LYS A 88 15.27 5.55 -7.29
N LYS A 89 16.24 6.43 -7.55
CA LYS A 89 17.68 6.18 -7.30
C LYS A 89 18.03 5.91 -5.84
N ASN A 90 17.25 6.44 -4.89
CA ASN A 90 17.46 6.31 -3.45
C ASN A 90 16.61 5.16 -2.84
N ARG A 91 15.84 4.44 -3.65
CA ARG A 91 14.99 3.35 -3.15
C ARG A 91 15.78 2.08 -2.85
N HIS A 92 16.96 1.91 -3.45
CA HIS A 92 17.85 0.76 -3.21
C HIS A 92 17.13 -0.59 -3.38
N GLN A 93 16.39 -0.77 -4.48
CA GLN A 93 15.63 -2.00 -4.78
C GLN A 93 14.50 -2.34 -3.78
N ARG A 94 14.08 -1.39 -2.95
CA ARG A 94 12.88 -1.49 -2.11
C ARG A 94 11.63 -1.09 -2.85
N LEU A 95 10.50 -1.65 -2.44
CA LEU A 95 9.18 -1.26 -2.95
C LEU A 95 8.81 0.10 -2.36
N TYR A 96 8.34 0.99 -3.23
CA TYR A 96 7.89 2.33 -2.85
C TYR A 96 6.44 2.28 -2.41
N LEU A 97 6.17 2.73 -1.19
CA LEU A 97 4.83 2.81 -0.64
C LEU A 97 4.22 4.17 -0.98
N ASP A 98 3.45 4.24 -2.08
CA ASP A 98 2.77 5.47 -2.49
C ASP A 98 1.39 5.60 -1.84
N PHE A 99 1.41 6.07 -0.60
CA PHE A 99 0.22 6.18 0.23
C PHE A 99 -0.36 7.59 0.27
N GLY A 100 0.00 8.44 -0.71
CA GLY A 100 -0.37 9.85 -0.75
C GLY A 100 -1.42 10.25 -1.79
N SER A 101 -1.89 9.32 -2.63
CA SER A 101 -2.71 9.63 -3.81
C SER A 101 -4.01 8.84 -3.79
N THR A 102 -5.03 9.32 -3.07
CA THR A 102 -6.41 8.86 -3.29
C THR A 102 -6.86 9.38 -4.66
N SER A 103 -7.20 8.46 -5.57
CA SER A 103 -7.82 8.76 -6.87
C SER A 103 -9.34 8.87 -6.73
#